data_AF-A0A1I0QKH6-F1
#
_entry.id   AF-A0A1I0QKH6-F1
#
_cell.length_a   1.000
_cell.length_b   1.000
_cell.length_c   1.000
_cell.angle_alpha   90.00
_cell.angle_beta   90.00
_cell.angle_gamma   90.00
#
_symmetry.space_group_name_H-M   'P 1'
#
loop_
_entity.id
_entity.type
_entity.pdbx_description
1 polymer ?
#
loop_
_entity_poly.entity_id
_entity_poly.type
_entity_poly.pdbx_seq_one_letter_code
_entity_poly.pdbx_strand_id
1 'polypeptide(L)'
;MRKVIFTAGYFIGLLFLVLLNPERIREPIPLNSRLRIHPIVDSLKDIMYPRGSSWWLHWFHFLTNLFGNIVLFIPFSFIAIMVFKLSRFIWVVLLACALSVAIEVIQYYTGLGVADADDVILNTAGAAIGFYLCKRYLNRQ
;
A
#
# COMPACT_ATOMS: atom_id res chain seq x y z
N MET A 1 -17.52 2.95 -20.39
CA MET A 1 -16.45 1.96 -20.68
C MET A 1 -15.06 2.41 -20.27
N ARG A 2 -14.50 3.51 -20.80
CA ARG A 2 -13.09 3.92 -20.54
C ARG A 2 -12.70 4.01 -19.05
N LYS A 3 -13.52 4.64 -18.20
CA LYS A 3 -13.26 4.76 -16.74
C LYS A 3 -13.21 3.42 -16.01
N VAL A 4 -14.04 2.46 -16.43
CA VAL A 4 -14.11 1.12 -15.83
C VAL A 4 -12.84 0.33 -16.16
N ILE A 5 -12.35 0.41 -17.40
CA ILE A 5 -11.12 -0.25 -17.83
C ILE A 5 -9.92 0.26 -17.03
N PHE A 6 -9.77 1.58 -16.88
CA PHE A 6 -8.70 2.16 -16.06
C PHE A 6 -8.79 1.73 -14.59
N THR A 7 -10.00 1.67 -14.04
CA THR A 7 -10.21 1.23 -12.66
C THR A 7 -9.82 -0.23 -12.47
N ALA A 8 -10.27 -1.11 -13.36
CA ALA A 8 -9.90 -2.52 -13.32
C ALA A 8 -8.39 -2.72 -13.50
N GLY A 9 -7.78 -2.02 -14.46
CA GLY A 9 -6.34 -2.05 -14.69
C GLY A 9 -5.53 -1.60 -13.48
N TYR A 10 -5.98 -0.56 -12.78
CA TYR A 10 -5.36 -0.12 -11.52
C TYR A 10 -5.41 -1.22 -10.44
N PHE A 11 -6.57 -1.81 -10.18
CA PHE A 11 -6.69 -2.83 -9.14
C PHE A 11 -5.91 -4.11 -9.49
N ILE A 12 -5.90 -4.50 -10.77
CA ILE A 12 -5.07 -5.62 -11.24
C ILE A 12 -3.59 -5.29 -11.03
N GLY A 13 -3.15 -4.08 -11.41
CA GLY A 13 -1.77 -3.64 -11.21
C GLY A 13 -1.38 -3.57 -9.74
N LEU A 14 -2.24 -3.04 -8.88
CA LEU A 14 -2.05 -2.99 -7.43
C LEU A 14 -1.86 -4.40 -6.85
N LEU A 15 -2.80 -5.32 -7.13
CA LEU A 15 -2.71 -6.69 -6.64
C LEU A 15 -1.50 -7.41 -7.23
N PHE A 16 -1.15 -7.16 -8.48
CA PHE A 16 0.04 -7.75 -9.10
C PHE A 16 1.33 -7.28 -8.42
N LEU A 17 1.49 -5.97 -8.20
CA LEU A 17 2.68 -5.40 -7.56
C LEU A 17 2.79 -5.82 -6.10
N VAL A 18 1.67 -5.89 -5.38
CA VAL A 18 1.69 -6.18 -3.94
C VAL A 18 1.70 -7.68 -3.65
N LEU A 19 1.01 -8.52 -4.42
CA LEU A 19 0.86 -9.95 -4.12
C LEU A 19 1.64 -10.87 -5.06
N LEU A 20 1.71 -10.54 -6.35
CA LEU A 20 2.14 -11.49 -7.39
C LEU A 20 3.55 -11.26 -7.91
N ASN A 21 4.42 -10.62 -7.12
CA ASN A 21 5.84 -10.57 -7.46
C ASN A 21 6.36 -12.03 -7.59
N PRO A 22 6.85 -12.45 -8.78
CA PRO A 22 7.22 -13.84 -9.06
C PRO A 22 8.22 -14.44 -8.06
N GLU A 23 9.08 -13.60 -7.47
CA GLU A 23 10.02 -14.03 -6.43
C GLU A 23 9.30 -14.51 -5.17
N ARG A 24 8.22 -13.84 -4.76
CA ARG A 24 7.44 -14.15 -3.55
C ARG A 24 6.62 -15.43 -3.70
N ILE A 25 6.24 -15.78 -4.94
CA ILE A 25 5.53 -17.02 -5.24
C ILE A 25 6.46 -18.23 -5.14
N ARG A 26 7.74 -18.06 -5.54
CA ARG A 26 8.73 -19.15 -5.55
C ARG A 26 9.21 -19.50 -4.15
N GLU A 27 9.37 -18.49 -3.28
CA GLU A 27 9.84 -18.68 -1.91
C GLU A 27 8.91 -17.97 -0.91
N PRO A 28 7.81 -18.62 -0.50
CA PRO A 28 6.88 -18.05 0.47
C PRO A 28 7.54 -17.84 1.83
N ILE A 29 7.18 -16.75 2.49
CA ILE A 29 7.74 -16.41 3.81
C ILE A 29 7.27 -17.44 4.85
N PRO A 30 8.11 -17.89 5.79
CA PRO A 30 7.69 -18.80 6.86
C PRO A 30 6.72 -18.13 7.86
N LEU A 31 5.74 -18.87 8.39
CA LEU A 31 4.63 -18.33 9.20
C LEU A 31 5.07 -17.44 10.38
N ASN A 32 6.16 -17.81 11.06
CA ASN A 32 6.71 -17.06 12.20
C ASN A 32 7.21 -15.65 11.86
N SER A 33 7.44 -15.37 10.57
CA SER A 33 8.02 -14.12 10.07
C SER A 33 7.03 -13.33 9.20
N ARG A 34 5.77 -13.77 9.12
CA ARG A 34 4.74 -13.15 8.26
C ARG A 34 4.02 -11.97 8.89
N LEU A 35 4.25 -11.65 10.16
CA LEU A 35 3.45 -10.65 10.87
C LEU A 35 4.31 -9.63 11.60
N ARG A 36 4.08 -8.35 11.30
CA ARG A 36 4.63 -7.17 11.98
C ARG A 36 3.47 -6.31 12.48
N ILE A 37 3.23 -6.39 13.78
CA ILE A 37 2.04 -5.78 14.40
C ILE A 37 2.36 -4.52 15.20
N HIS A 38 3.64 -4.19 15.39
CA HIS A 38 4.04 -3.03 16.21
C HIS A 38 4.31 -1.84 15.29
N PRO A 39 3.28 -1.04 14.96
CA PRO A 39 3.46 0.09 14.06
C PRO A 39 4.49 1.05 14.64
N ILE A 40 5.28 1.65 13.75
CA ILE A 40 6.37 2.59 14.01
C ILE A 40 7.55 1.93 14.72
N VAL A 41 7.31 1.06 15.70
CA VAL A 41 8.36 0.36 16.44
C VAL A 41 9.17 -0.54 15.51
N ASP A 42 8.51 -1.30 14.63
CA ASP A 42 9.23 -2.17 13.72
C ASP A 42 9.95 -1.38 12.61
N SER A 43 9.37 -0.28 12.12
CA SER A 43 10.07 0.67 11.24
C SER A 43 11.27 1.34 11.92
N LEU A 44 11.16 1.72 13.19
CA LEU A 44 12.26 2.30 13.98
C LEU A 44 13.37 1.28 14.21
N LYS A 45 13.03 0.02 14.47
CA LYS A 45 14.02 -1.06 14.57
C LYS A 45 14.78 -1.23 13.26
N ASP A 46 14.10 -1.15 12.12
CA ASP A 46 14.78 -1.23 10.82
C ASP A 46 15.77 -0.07 10.64
N ILE A 47 15.39 1.16 11.02
CA ILE A 47 16.28 2.33 10.99
C ILE A 47 17.49 2.17 11.92
N MET A 48 17.25 1.74 13.16
CA MET A 48 18.29 1.65 14.20
C MET A 48 19.21 0.44 14.03
N TYR A 49 18.70 -0.65 13.47
CA TYR A 49 19.40 -1.91 13.30
C TYR A 49 19.26 -2.40 11.85
N PRO A 50 20.02 -1.79 10.91
CA PRO A 50 19.99 -2.17 9.50
C PRO A 50 20.30 -3.66 9.32
N ARG A 51 19.43 -4.37 8.60
CA ARG A 51 19.60 -5.79 8.30
C ARG A 51 20.22 -5.99 6.92
N GLY A 52 21.07 -7.03 6.80
CA GLY A 52 21.68 -7.44 5.53
C GLY A 52 23.16 -7.04 5.40
N SER A 53 23.79 -7.45 4.31
CA SER A 53 25.23 -7.26 4.07
C SER A 53 25.60 -5.86 3.57
N SER A 54 24.63 -5.09 3.07
CA SER A 54 24.87 -3.79 2.42
C SER A 54 23.92 -2.72 2.95
N TRP A 55 24.49 -1.65 3.52
CA TRP A 55 23.75 -0.50 4.04
C TRP A 55 22.86 0.16 2.98
N TRP A 56 23.36 0.30 1.74
CA TRP A 56 22.61 0.88 0.63
C TRP A 56 21.34 0.09 0.28
N LEU A 57 21.42 -1.24 0.24
CA LEU A 57 20.27 -2.08 -0.06
C LEU A 57 19.20 -1.97 1.03
N HIS A 58 19.63 -1.96 2.30
CA HIS A 58 18.71 -1.78 3.42
C HIS A 58 17.90 -0.49 3.29
N TRP A 59 18.57 0.65 3.08
CA TRP A 59 17.90 1.94 2.94
C TRP A 59 17.05 2.04 1.68
N PHE A 60 17.52 1.45 0.57
CA PHE A 60 16.73 1.37 -0.65
C PHE A 60 15.41 0.64 -0.38
N HIS A 61 15.44 -0.55 0.21
CA HIS A 61 14.25 -1.32 0.54
C HIS A 61 13.32 -0.57 1.50
N PHE A 62 13.87 0.00 2.57
CA PHE A 62 13.10 0.79 3.54
C PHE A 62 12.38 1.96 2.87
N LEU A 63 13.09 2.77 2.08
CA LEU A 63 12.50 3.91 1.39
C LEU A 63 11.51 3.49 0.31
N THR A 64 11.76 2.38 -0.39
CA THR A 64 10.79 1.84 -1.37
C THR A 64 9.51 1.35 -0.72
N ASN A 65 9.56 0.72 0.46
CA ASN A 65 8.34 0.35 1.17
C ASN A 65 7.61 1.60 1.66
N LEU A 66 8.33 2.53 2.29
CA LEU A 66 7.78 3.78 2.83
C LEU A 66 7.05 4.59 1.75
N PHE A 67 7.73 4.93 0.66
CA PHE A 67 7.15 5.75 -0.41
C PHE A 67 6.27 4.94 -1.36
N GLY A 68 6.61 3.68 -1.61
CA GLY A 68 5.85 2.80 -2.49
C GLY A 68 4.41 2.64 -2.00
N ASN A 69 4.22 2.35 -0.72
CA ASN A 69 2.89 2.18 -0.13
C ASN A 69 2.05 3.47 -0.20
N ILE A 70 2.64 4.63 0.12
CA ILE A 70 1.97 5.93 -0.05
C ILE A 70 1.57 6.16 -1.51
N VAL A 71 2.51 6.03 -2.44
CA VAL A 71 2.29 6.33 -3.86
C VAL A 71 1.26 5.40 -4.49
N LEU A 72 1.26 4.13 -4.13
CA LEU A 72 0.32 3.13 -4.64
C LEU A 72 -1.14 3.49 -4.33
N PHE A 73 -1.42 4.13 -3.19
CA PHE A 73 -2.79 4.49 -2.78
C PHE A 73 -3.23 5.91 -3.19
N ILE A 74 -2.37 6.72 -3.80
CA ILE A 74 -2.79 8.02 -4.36
C ILE A 74 -3.85 7.84 -5.47
N PRO A 75 -3.64 7.00 -6.50
CA PRO A 75 -4.62 6.80 -7.57
C PRO A 75 -5.95 6.20 -7.10
N PHE A 76 -5.94 5.41 -6.02
CA PHE A 76 -7.17 4.89 -5.41
C PHE A 76 -8.17 6.01 -5.10
N SER A 77 -7.69 7.12 -4.55
CA SER A 77 -8.56 8.26 -4.19
C SER A 77 -9.15 8.97 -5.40
N PHE A 78 -8.39 9.07 -6.50
CA PHE A 78 -8.90 9.60 -7.75
C PHE A 78 -10.02 8.73 -8.30
N ILE A 79 -9.86 7.40 -8.24
CA ILE A 79 -10.90 6.45 -8.64
C ILE A 79 -12.13 6.61 -7.73
N ALA A 80 -11.94 6.62 -6.41
CA ALA A 80 -13.03 6.78 -5.43
C ALA A 80 -13.86 8.05 -5.71
N ILE A 81 -13.21 9.19 -5.94
CA ILE A 81 -13.90 10.47 -6.16
C ILE A 81 -14.47 10.57 -7.58
N MET A 82 -13.69 10.26 -8.62
CA MET A 82 -14.07 10.58 -10.00
C MET A 82 -14.97 9.52 -10.63
N VAL A 83 -14.79 8.25 -10.26
CA VAL A 83 -15.53 7.09 -10.79
C VAL A 83 -16.69 6.75 -9.86
N PHE A 84 -16.42 6.51 -8.59
CA PHE A 84 -17.44 6.10 -7.61
C PHE A 84 -18.19 7.26 -6.95
N LYS A 85 -17.80 8.52 -7.24
CA LYS A 85 -18.43 9.74 -6.70
C LYS A 85 -18.38 9.84 -5.17
N LEU A 86 -17.46 9.11 -4.53
CA LEU A 86 -17.19 9.22 -3.10
C LEU A 86 -16.35 10.46 -2.82
N SER A 87 -17.04 11.56 -2.52
CA SER A 87 -16.43 12.88 -2.36
C SER A 87 -16.16 13.29 -0.90
N ARG A 88 -16.57 12.47 0.07
CA ARG A 88 -16.32 12.69 1.50
C ARG A 88 -15.02 12.02 1.92
N PHE A 89 -14.14 12.79 2.56
CA PHE A 89 -12.83 12.35 3.03
C PHE A 89 -12.89 11.05 3.84
N ILE A 90 -13.79 11.00 4.83
CA ILE A 90 -13.90 9.86 5.75
C ILE A 90 -14.16 8.54 5.01
N TRP A 91 -15.00 8.54 3.97
CA TRP A 91 -15.31 7.31 3.26
C TRP A 91 -14.15 6.84 2.38
N VAL A 92 -13.41 7.76 1.77
CA VAL A 92 -12.22 7.41 0.97
C VAL A 92 -11.14 6.80 1.86
N VAL A 93 -10.89 7.41 3.02
CA VAL A 93 -9.91 6.92 4.01
C VAL A 93 -10.32 5.57 4.58
N LEU A 94 -11.59 5.38 4.96
CA LEU A 94 -12.07 4.10 5.50
C LEU A 94 -11.97 2.96 4.47
N LEU A 95 -12.33 3.23 3.20
CA LEU A 95 -12.20 2.22 2.15
C LEU A 95 -10.73 1.91 1.82
N ALA A 96 -9.85 2.91 1.84
CA ALA A 96 -8.42 2.69 1.66
C ALA A 96 -7.84 1.83 2.79
N CYS A 97 -8.17 2.15 4.04
CA CYS A 97 -7.78 1.36 5.20
C CYS A 97 -8.30 -0.08 5.11
N ALA A 98 -9.59 -0.27 4.81
CA ALA A 98 -10.19 -1.59 4.65
C ALA A 98 -9.55 -2.40 3.51
N LEU A 99 -9.28 -1.77 2.37
CA LEU A 99 -8.56 -2.40 1.26
C LEU A 99 -7.15 -2.80 1.66
N SER A 100 -6.41 -1.92 2.34
CA SER A 100 -5.06 -2.22 2.79
C SER A 100 -5.05 -3.37 3.79
N VAL A 101 -5.95 -3.38 4.78
CA VAL A 101 -6.09 -4.50 5.73
C VAL A 101 -6.40 -5.80 5.00
N ALA A 102 -7.28 -5.78 3.99
CA ALA A 102 -7.58 -6.97 3.20
C ALA A 102 -6.34 -7.50 2.46
N ILE A 103 -5.53 -6.60 1.91
CA ILE A 103 -4.26 -6.95 1.23
C ILE A 103 -3.26 -7.57 2.23
N GLU A 104 -3.05 -6.96 3.39
CA GLU A 104 -2.17 -7.50 4.45
C GLU A 104 -2.64 -8.88 4.93
N VAL A 105 -3.95 -9.06 5.12
CA VAL A 105 -4.53 -10.37 5.51
C VAL A 105 -4.26 -11.42 4.44
N ILE A 106 -4.41 -11.07 3.16
CA ILE A 106 -4.07 -11.99 2.07
C ILE A 106 -2.58 -12.33 2.10
N GLN A 107 -1.68 -11.36 2.30
CA GLN A 107 -0.24 -11.61 2.42
C GLN A 107 0.08 -12.57 3.57
N TYR A 108 -0.53 -12.39 4.73
CA TYR A 108 -0.35 -13.26 5.89
C TYR A 108 -0.71 -14.73 5.59
N TYR A 109 -1.91 -14.97 5.05
CA TYR A 109 -2.36 -16.35 4.79
C TYR A 109 -1.63 -17.01 3.62
N THR A 110 -1.34 -16.25 2.56
CA THR A 110 -0.68 -16.78 1.36
C THR A 110 0.83 -16.92 1.53
N GLY A 111 1.45 -16.18 2.46
CA GLY A 111 2.90 -16.11 2.59
C GLY A 111 3.59 -15.34 1.46
N LEU A 112 2.82 -14.65 0.62
CA LEU A 112 3.31 -13.81 -0.49
C LEU A 112 3.85 -12.45 -0.03
N GLY A 113 4.04 -12.26 1.27
CA GLY A 113 4.53 -11.03 1.87
C GLY A 113 4.51 -11.09 3.39
N VAL A 114 5.05 -10.05 4.01
CA VAL A 114 4.92 -9.81 5.44
C VAL A 114 3.73 -8.89 5.62
N ALA A 115 2.75 -9.33 6.41
CA ALA A 115 1.66 -8.47 6.83
C ALA A 115 2.19 -7.44 7.81
N ASP A 116 2.10 -6.16 7.47
CA ASP A 116 2.71 -5.05 8.22
C ASP A 116 1.68 -3.98 8.57
N ALA A 117 1.55 -3.67 9.86
CA ALA A 117 0.68 -2.61 10.35
C ALA A 117 1.13 -1.23 9.85
N ASP A 118 2.43 -1.02 9.62
CA ASP A 118 2.95 0.23 9.04
C ASP A 118 2.45 0.42 7.61
N ASP A 119 2.34 -0.64 6.82
CA ASP A 119 1.86 -0.58 5.44
C ASP A 119 0.40 -0.11 5.36
N VAL A 120 -0.45 -0.55 6.30
CA VAL A 120 -1.83 -0.04 6.43
C VAL A 120 -1.87 1.45 6.71
N ILE A 121 -0.99 1.93 7.59
CA ILE A 121 -0.91 3.36 7.93
C ILE A 121 -0.45 4.16 6.70
N LEU A 122 0.58 3.69 6.02
CA LEU A 122 1.15 4.35 4.84
C LEU A 122 0.19 4.38 3.65
N ASN A 123 -0.48 3.28 3.37
CA ASN A 123 -1.51 3.18 2.33
C ASN A 123 -2.69 4.11 2.64
N THR A 124 -3.12 4.17 3.90
CA THR A 124 -4.19 5.08 4.35
C THR A 124 -3.76 6.55 4.22
N ALA A 125 -2.50 6.87 4.56
CA ALA A 125 -1.94 8.20 4.38
C ALA A 125 -1.83 8.59 2.89
N GLY A 126 -1.42 7.65 2.04
CA GLY A 126 -1.40 7.81 0.58
C GLY A 126 -2.77 8.14 0.02
N ALA A 127 -3.82 7.47 0.50
CA ALA A 127 -5.20 7.80 0.13
C ALA A 127 -5.62 9.20 0.63
N ALA A 128 -5.30 9.57 1.88
CA ALA A 128 -5.57 10.92 2.37
C ALA A 128 -4.91 12.00 1.50
N ILE A 129 -3.63 11.83 1.15
CA ILE A 129 -2.90 12.72 0.23
C ILE A 129 -3.59 12.76 -1.14
N GLY A 130 -3.89 11.59 -1.72
CA GLY A 130 -4.56 11.48 -3.01
C GLY A 130 -5.93 12.15 -3.05
N PHE A 131 -6.68 12.11 -1.95
CA PHE A 131 -7.95 12.82 -1.82
C PHE A 131 -7.78 14.33 -1.98
N TYR A 132 -6.85 14.94 -1.24
CA TYR A 132 -6.59 16.38 -1.33
C TYR A 132 -6.06 16.78 -2.71
N LEU A 133 -5.17 15.98 -3.29
CA LEU A 133 -4.67 16.21 -4.65
C LEU A 133 -5.81 16.16 -5.67
N CYS A 134 -6.70 15.17 -5.59
CA CYS A 134 -7.84 15.04 -6.49
C CYS A 134 -8.83 16.21 -6.33
N LYS A 135 -9.17 16.60 -5.09
CA LYS A 135 -10.02 17.77 -4.83
C LYS A 135 -9.42 19.05 -5.40
N ARG A 136 -8.12 19.27 -5.22
CA ARG A 136 -7.42 20.44 -5.76
C ARG A 136 -7.39 20.43 -7.29
N TYR A 137 -7.23 19.25 -7.90
CA TYR A 137 -7.31 19.08 -9.35
C TYR A 137 -8.72 19.42 -9.88
N LEU A 138 -9.77 18.93 -9.24
CA LEU A 138 -11.16 19.20 -9.65
C LEU A 138 -11.57 20.67 -9.46
N ASN A 139 -11.07 21.36 -8.43
CA ASN A 139 -11.39 22.78 -8.20
C ASN A 139 -10.69 23.73 -9.20
N ARG A 140 -9.70 23.25 -9.95
CA ARG A 140 -9.00 24.04 -10.97
C ARG A 140 -9.57 23.86 -12.38
N GLN A 141 -10.52 22.94 -12.55
CA GLN A 141 -11.27 22.73 -13.79
C GLN A 141 -12.58 23.51 -13.75
#